data_AF-B8MSJ1-F1
#
_entry.id   AF-B8MSJ1-F1
#
_cell.length_a   1.000
_cell.length_b   1.000
_cell.length_c   1.000
_cell.angle_alpha   90.00
_cell.angle_beta   90.00
_cell.angle_gamma   90.00
#
_symmetry.space_group_name_H-M   'P 1'
#
loop_
_entity.id
_entity.type
_entity.pdbx_description
1 polymer ?
#
loop_
_entity_poly.entity_id
_entity_poly.type
_entity_poly.pdbx_seq_one_letter_code
_entity_poly.pdbx_strand_id
1 'polypeptide(L)'
;MRVRQQSPIAPNFFLAAKGPDGSASVAKRQACYDDALGARGMHSLQEYGKKETESDNNAYTISSIYHDGTLKMFTSHLSKPPNSDRPEYYMTQINTWGMTGSIETFREGAIWYRNGRD
;
A
#
# COMPACT_ATOMS: atom_id res chain seq x y z
N MET A 1 -11.38 -32.50 -14.64
CA MET A 1 -11.65 -31.13 -14.16
C MET A 1 -10.63 -30.81 -13.06
N ARG A 2 -9.63 -29.95 -13.31
CA ARG A 2 -8.66 -29.55 -12.26
C ARG A 2 -9.37 -28.59 -11.32
N VAL A 3 -9.51 -28.98 -10.06
CA VAL A 3 -9.90 -28.06 -8.98
C VAL A 3 -8.82 -26.97 -8.93
N ARG A 4 -9.19 -25.70 -9.16
CA ARG A 4 -8.30 -24.57 -8.87
C ARG A 4 -8.07 -24.60 -7.36
N GLN A 5 -6.86 -24.98 -6.94
CA GLN A 5 -6.46 -24.75 -5.55
C GLN A 5 -6.48 -23.24 -5.31
N GLN A 6 -7.33 -22.79 -4.40
CA GLN A 6 -7.29 -21.42 -3.91
C GLN A 6 -6.10 -21.35 -2.95
N SER A 7 -4.95 -20.91 -3.45
CA SER A 7 -3.83 -20.58 -2.58
C SER A 7 -4.20 -19.33 -1.76
N PRO A 8 -3.89 -19.29 -0.46
CA PRO A 8 -4.09 -18.08 0.33
C PRO A 8 -3.27 -16.93 -0.27
N ILE A 9 -3.88 -15.74 -0.34
CA ILE A 9 -3.20 -14.49 -0.71
C ILE A 9 -3.01 -13.69 0.57
N ALA A 10 -1.77 -13.28 0.85
CA ALA A 10 -1.48 -12.38 1.96
C ALA A 10 -2.02 -10.98 1.62
N PRO A 11 -2.82 -10.36 2.51
CA PRO A 11 -3.34 -9.02 2.27
C PRO A 11 -2.19 -8.00 2.27
N ASN A 12 -2.15 -7.14 1.25
CA ASN A 12 -1.15 -6.09 1.09
C ASN A 12 -1.76 -4.70 0.79
N PHE A 13 -3.07 -4.55 1.01
CA PHE A 13 -3.81 -3.31 0.79
C PHE A 13 -4.30 -2.69 2.11
N PHE A 14 -4.12 -1.37 2.26
CA PHE A 14 -4.53 -0.62 3.45
C PHE A 14 -5.33 0.64 3.09
N LEU A 15 -6.29 1.03 3.95
CA LEU A 15 -7.08 2.25 3.77
C LEU A 15 -7.13 3.07 5.05
N ALA A 16 -6.71 4.33 4.97
CA ALA A 16 -6.96 5.35 5.98
C ALA A 16 -8.04 6.32 5.49
N ALA A 17 -9.27 6.17 6.00
CA ALA A 17 -10.35 7.13 5.77
C ALA A 17 -10.45 8.14 6.91
N LYS A 18 -10.88 9.37 6.56
CA LYS A 18 -11.15 10.45 7.52
C LYS A 18 -12.49 11.11 7.22
N GLY A 19 -13.23 11.42 8.29
CA GLY A 19 -14.41 12.26 8.23
C GLY A 19 -14.05 13.76 8.14
N PRO A 20 -15.05 14.65 8.13
CA PRO A 20 -14.86 16.10 7.93
C PRO A 20 -13.87 16.76 8.90
N ASP A 21 -13.87 16.33 10.17
CA ASP A 21 -12.98 16.88 11.20
C ASP A 21 -11.65 16.09 11.32
N GLY A 22 -11.44 15.10 10.45
CA GLY A 22 -10.23 14.29 10.46
C GLY A 22 -9.03 15.03 9.88
N SER A 23 -7.85 14.82 10.46
CA SER A 23 -6.64 15.45 9.92
C SER A 23 -6.04 14.64 8.77
N ALA A 24 -5.82 15.29 7.62
CA ALA A 24 -5.04 14.73 6.51
C ALA A 24 -3.63 14.28 6.94
N SER A 25 -3.02 15.00 7.90
CA SER A 25 -1.70 14.64 8.43
C SER A 25 -1.75 13.35 9.26
N VAL A 26 -2.85 13.11 9.97
CA VAL A 26 -3.07 11.86 10.72
C VAL A 26 -3.28 10.71 9.74
N ALA A 27 -4.08 10.90 8.70
CA ALA A 27 -4.27 9.89 7.65
C ALA A 27 -2.96 9.49 6.99
N LYS A 28 -2.10 10.47 6.65
CA LYS A 28 -0.79 10.21 6.05
C LYS A 28 0.14 9.41 6.97
N ARG A 29 0.13 9.71 8.28
CA ARG A 29 0.94 8.96 9.26
C ARG A 29 0.44 7.53 9.42
N GLN A 30 -0.88 7.33 9.47
CA GLN A 30 -1.49 5.99 9.55
C GLN A 30 -1.18 5.18 8.31
N ALA A 31 -1.42 5.73 7.12
CA ALA A 31 -1.09 5.08 5.86
C ALA A 31 0.39 4.68 5.79
N CYS A 32 1.30 5.58 6.17
CA CYS A 32 2.74 5.29 6.20
C CYS A 32 3.10 4.16 7.17
N TYR A 33 2.51 4.16 8.38
CA TYR A 33 2.76 3.13 9.38
C TYR A 33 2.23 1.76 8.94
N ASP A 34 0.98 1.71 8.49
CA ASP A 34 0.32 0.48 8.04
C ASP A 34 1.03 -0.09 6.81
N ASP A 35 1.41 0.76 5.86
CA ASP A 35 2.18 0.35 4.67
C ASP A 35 3.53 -0.26 5.03
N ALA A 36 4.29 0.39 5.92
CA ALA A 36 5.59 -0.11 6.34
C ALA A 36 5.47 -1.42 7.12
N LEU A 37 4.44 -1.55 7.97
CA LEU A 37 4.19 -2.76 8.73
C LEU A 37 3.76 -3.92 7.81
N GLY A 38 2.87 -3.64 6.85
CA GLY A 38 2.46 -4.60 5.83
C GLY A 38 3.62 -5.04 4.95
N ALA A 39 4.45 -4.10 4.49
CA ALA A 39 5.62 -4.39 3.67
C ALA A 39 6.63 -5.26 4.42
N ARG A 40 6.83 -5.01 5.71
CA ARG A 40 7.62 -5.88 6.58
C ARG A 40 7.03 -7.27 6.70
N GLY A 41 5.72 -7.39 6.87
CA GLY A 41 5.02 -8.68 6.92
C GLY A 41 5.20 -9.47 5.62
N MET A 42 4.96 -8.82 4.47
CA MET A 42 5.12 -9.41 3.13
C MET A 42 6.54 -9.90 2.89
N HIS A 43 7.53 -9.05 3.14
CA HIS A 43 8.94 -9.41 3.04
C HIS A 43 9.28 -10.61 3.96
N SER A 44 8.79 -10.61 5.20
CA SER A 44 9.03 -11.73 6.13
C SER A 44 8.43 -13.05 5.64
N LEU A 45 7.25 -13.00 4.99
CA LEU A 45 6.63 -14.18 4.40
C LEU A 45 7.40 -14.69 3.17
N GLN A 46 7.88 -13.78 2.32
CA GLN A 46 8.63 -14.12 1.10
C GLN A 46 10.01 -14.70 1.42
N GLU A 47 10.63 -14.25 2.51
CA GLU A 47 11.96 -14.68 2.94
C GLU A 47 11.93 -15.91 3.87
N TYR A 48 10.74 -16.39 4.24
CA TYR A 48 10.60 -17.55 5.12
C TYR A 48 11.28 -18.80 4.51
N GLY A 49 12.30 -19.31 5.21
CA GLY A 49 13.06 -20.49 4.80
C GLY A 49 14.18 -20.24 3.81
N LYS A 50 14.44 -18.99 3.40
CA LYS A 50 15.59 -18.62 2.57
C LYS A 50 16.86 -18.45 3.43
N LYS A 51 18.03 -18.76 2.85
CA LYS A 51 19.33 -18.63 3.52
C LYS A 51 19.95 -17.24 3.42
N GLU A 52 19.61 -16.49 2.37
CA GLU A 52 20.12 -15.14 2.11
C GLU A 52 18.95 -14.22 1.77
N THR A 53 19.00 -12.99 2.29
CA THR A 53 17.96 -11.97 2.13
C THR A 53 18.40 -10.98 1.05
N GLU A 54 17.66 -10.91 -0.04
CA GLU A 54 17.90 -9.96 -1.12
C GLU A 54 16.86 -8.84 -1.10
N SER A 55 17.32 -7.58 -1.23
CA SER A 55 16.43 -6.46 -1.49
C SER A 55 16.12 -6.43 -2.99
N ASP A 56 14.89 -6.75 -3.36
CA ASP A 56 14.45 -6.79 -4.76
C ASP A 56 13.97 -5.43 -5.31
N ASN A 57 13.98 -4.39 -4.46
CA ASN A 57 13.48 -3.03 -4.73
C ASN A 57 12.01 -2.98 -5.22
N ASN A 58 11.22 -4.02 -4.93
CA ASN A 58 9.82 -4.06 -5.32
C ASN A 58 8.93 -3.25 -4.36
N ALA A 59 7.75 -2.89 -4.88
CA ALA A 59 6.63 -2.41 -4.08
C ALA A 59 5.94 -3.60 -3.40
N TYR A 60 5.83 -3.56 -2.06
CA TYR A 60 5.27 -4.67 -1.27
C TYR A 60 3.82 -4.44 -0.86
N THR A 61 3.43 -3.17 -0.68
CA THR A 61 2.09 -2.77 -0.23
C THR A 61 1.54 -1.61 -1.04
N ILE A 62 0.22 -1.51 -1.03
CA ILE A 62 -0.54 -0.39 -1.56
C ILE A 62 -1.39 0.18 -0.41
N SER A 63 -1.31 1.49 -0.16
CA SER A 63 -2.29 2.17 0.69
C SER A 63 -3.10 3.18 -0.07
N SER A 64 -4.27 3.46 0.49
CA SER A 64 -5.14 4.55 0.07
C SER A 64 -5.46 5.46 1.25
N ILE A 65 -5.59 6.75 0.96
CA ILE A 65 -6.19 7.74 1.86
C ILE A 65 -7.43 8.28 1.18
N TYR A 66 -8.56 8.26 1.89
CA TYR A 66 -9.74 9.02 1.49
C TYR A 66 -10.01 10.11 2.53
N HIS A 67 -9.99 11.36 2.09
CA HIS A 67 -10.31 12.51 2.93
C HIS A 67 -10.84 13.66 2.09
N ASP A 68 -11.95 14.24 2.52
CA ASP A 68 -12.57 15.42 1.92
C ASP A 68 -12.72 15.32 0.38
N GLY A 69 -13.39 14.25 -0.05
CA GLY A 69 -13.62 13.99 -1.48
C GLY A 69 -12.38 13.61 -2.28
N THR A 70 -11.19 13.51 -1.67
CA THR A 70 -9.95 13.17 -2.37
C THR A 70 -9.49 11.77 -2.03
N LEU A 71 -9.22 10.95 -3.05
CA LEU A 71 -8.53 9.69 -2.96
C LEU A 71 -7.04 9.89 -3.29
N LYS A 72 -6.14 9.42 -2.44
CA LYS A 72 -4.70 9.34 -2.72
C LYS A 72 -4.24 7.90 -2.58
N MET A 73 -3.43 7.41 -3.51
CA MET A 73 -2.84 6.08 -3.42
C MET A 73 -1.33 6.16 -3.30
N PHE A 74 -0.77 5.23 -2.54
CA PHE A 74 0.65 5.13 -2.26
C PHE A 74 1.10 3.67 -2.40
N THR A 75 2.41 3.50 -2.51
CA THR A 75 3.06 2.21 -2.36
C THR A 75 4.22 2.31 -1.40
N SER A 76 4.54 1.21 -0.71
CA SER A 76 5.78 1.11 0.07
C SER A 76 6.75 0.10 -0.51
N HIS A 77 8.01 0.51 -0.60
CA HIS A 77 9.12 -0.31 -1.02
C HIS A 77 10.16 -0.42 0.08
N LEU A 78 10.81 -1.58 0.12
CA LEU A 78 11.93 -1.88 0.99
C LEU A 78 13.19 -1.23 0.43
N SER A 79 14.04 -0.73 1.31
CA SER A 79 15.42 -0.36 0.98
C SER A 79 16.34 -0.78 2.11
N LYS A 80 17.51 -1.32 1.75
CA LYS A 80 18.56 -1.67 2.71
C LYS A 80 19.71 -0.67 2.56
N PRO A 81 19.86 0.29 3.49
CA PRO A 81 20.96 1.24 3.43
C PRO A 81 22.31 0.51 3.55
N PRO A 82 23.37 0.94 2.83
CA PRO A 82 24.69 0.28 2.90
C PRO A 82 25.30 0.24 4.31
N ASN A 83 24.91 1.19 5.16
CA ASN A 83 25.48 1.39 6.49
C ASN A 83 24.52 0.95 7.62
N SER A 84 23.48 0.17 7.31
CA SER A 84 22.49 -0.28 8.28
C SER A 84 22.02 -1.70 7.98
N ASP A 85 22.03 -2.55 9.01
CA ASP A 85 21.39 -3.86 8.94
C ASP A 85 19.86 -3.79 9.07
N ARG A 86 19.33 -2.61 9.44
CA ARG A 86 17.89 -2.40 9.53
C ARG A 86 17.33 -1.94 8.18
N PRO A 87 16.36 -2.66 7.62
CA PRO A 87 15.65 -2.19 6.45
C PRO A 87 14.84 -0.93 6.75
N GLU A 88 14.79 -0.04 5.76
CA GLU A 88 13.94 1.14 5.73
C GLU A 88 12.78 0.92 4.75
N TYR A 89 11.68 1.61 5.02
CA TYR A 89 10.45 1.52 4.22
C TYR A 89 10.06 2.93 3.78
N TYR A 90 9.95 3.12 2.47
CA TYR A 90 9.63 4.41 1.89
C TYR A 90 8.25 4.36 1.25
N MET A 91 7.37 5.26 1.68
CA MET A 91 6.04 5.43 1.12
C MET A 91 6.09 6.46 -0.02
N THR A 92 5.79 6.03 -1.24
CA THR A 92 5.76 6.86 -2.45
C THR A 92 4.33 7.05 -2.91
N GLN A 93 3.93 8.29 -3.22
CA GLN A 93 2.61 8.56 -3.79
C GLN A 93 2.56 8.10 -5.24
N ILE A 94 1.53 7.31 -5.58
CA ILE A 94 1.26 6.86 -6.94
C ILE A 94 0.49 7.95 -7.68
N ASN A 95 -0.66 8.37 -7.14
CA ASN A 95 -1.53 9.39 -7.74
C ASN A 95 -2.57 9.92 -6.75
N THR A 96 -3.35 10.91 -7.18
CA THR A 96 -4.47 11.52 -6.46
C THR A 96 -5.65 11.78 -7.39
N TRP A 97 -6.88 11.55 -6.91
CA TRP A 97 -8.11 11.81 -7.67
C TRP A 97 -9.14 12.54 -6.81
N GLY A 98 -9.79 13.55 -7.40
CA GLY A 98 -10.99 14.16 -6.83
C GLY A 98 -12.19 13.27 -7.11
N MET A 99 -12.74 12.65 -6.08
CA MET A 99 -13.86 11.69 -6.17
C MET A 99 -15.23 12.36 -6.27
N THR A 100 -15.30 13.66 -6.00
CA THR A 100 -16.55 14.45 -6.00
C THR A 100 -16.58 15.54 -7.06
N GLY A 101 -15.55 15.62 -7.93
CA GLY A 101 -15.42 16.66 -8.94
C GLY A 101 -16.14 16.34 -10.25
N SER A 102 -15.81 15.20 -10.88
CA SER A 102 -16.46 14.75 -12.12
C SER A 102 -16.63 13.24 -12.17
N ILE A 103 -17.48 12.76 -13.07
CA ILE A 103 -17.69 11.32 -13.24
C ILE A 103 -16.47 10.61 -13.83
N GLU A 104 -15.67 11.32 -14.62
CA GLU A 104 -14.42 10.84 -15.20
C GLU A 104 -13.37 10.58 -14.11
N THR A 105 -13.09 11.57 -13.26
CA THR A 105 -12.10 11.44 -12.18
C THR A 105 -12.55 10.41 -11.14
N PHE A 106 -13.84 10.34 -10.85
CA PHE A 106 -14.40 9.31 -9.98
C PHE A 106 -14.17 7.91 -10.56
N ARG A 107 -14.50 7.69 -11.84
CA ARG A 107 -14.34 6.37 -12.48
C ARG A 107 -12.88 5.94 -12.50
N GLU A 108 -11.98 6.86 -12.83
CA GLU A 108 -10.54 6.58 -12.85
C GLU A 108 -10.05 6.19 -11.44
N GLY A 109 -10.32 7.01 -10.42
CA GLY A 109 -9.93 6.72 -9.05
C GLY A 109 -10.54 5.41 -8.51
N ALA A 110 -11.79 5.12 -8.84
CA ALA A 110 -12.47 3.88 -8.43
C ALA A 110 -11.89 2.63 -9.14
N ILE A 111 -11.37 2.76 -10.37
CA ILE A 111 -10.66 1.67 -11.05
C ILE A 111 -9.35 1.40 -10.33
N TRP A 112 -8.53 2.43 -10.09
CA TRP A 112 -7.25 2.28 -9.39
C TRP A 112 -7.41 1.72 -7.98
N TYR A 113 -8.40 2.22 -7.22
CA TYR A 113 -8.69 1.74 -5.87
C TYR A 113 -9.07 0.26 -5.87
N ARG A 114 -9.97 -0.17 -6.77
CA ARG A 114 -10.38 -1.58 -6.87
C ARG A 114 -9.22 -2.48 -7.28
N ASN A 115 -8.43 -2.06 -8.27
CA ASN A 115 -7.26 -2.81 -8.72
C ASN A 115 -6.18 -2.94 -7.62
N GLY A 116 -6.09 -1.98 -6.70
CA GLY A 116 -5.18 -2.08 -5.56
C GLY A 116 -5.69 -2.99 -4.44
N ARG A 117 -7.02 -3.09 -4.28
CA ARG A 117 -7.67 -3.85 -3.22
C ARG A 117 -7.89 -5.33 -3.57
N ASP A 118 -8.25 -5.60 -4.83
CA ASP A 118 -8.66 -6.91 -5.34
C ASP A 118 -7.47 -7.67 -5.95
#